data_AF-A0A7R9TFV7-F1
#
_entry.id   AF-A0A7R9TFV7-F1
#
_cell.length_a   1.000
_cell.length_b   1.000
_cell.length_c   1.000
_cell.angle_alpha   90.00
_cell.angle_beta   90.00
_cell.angle_gamma   90.00
#
_symmetry.space_group_name_H-M   'P 1'
#
loop_
_entity.id
_entity.type
_entity.pdbx_description
1 polymer ?
#
loop_
_entity_poly.entity_id
_entity_poly.type
_entity_poly.pdbx_seq_one_letter_code
_entity_poly.pdbx_strand_id
1 'polypeptide(L)'
;MGDIVPAPVKLRFKFASEDAHVVVPVPPPATPANAIAAVLSARADVTTMLRETYPGLALELCDPATGRPFPAETPAFADDAEVHGVLT
;
A
#
# COMPACT_ATOMS: atom_id res chain seq x y z
N MET A 1 26.53 -4.14 -19.20
CA MET A 1 25.25 -3.42 -19.35
C MET A 1 24.53 -3.61 -18.04
N GLY A 2 24.64 -2.64 -17.13
CA GLY A 2 23.96 -2.73 -15.84
C GLY A 2 22.51 -2.36 -16.06
N ASP A 3 21.61 -3.32 -15.90
CA ASP A 3 20.18 -3.05 -15.79
C ASP A 3 20.01 -2.02 -14.68
N ILE A 4 19.62 -0.79 -15.03
CA ILE A 4 19.25 0.22 -14.05
C ILE A 4 17.93 -0.25 -13.47
N VAL A 5 17.99 -1.10 -12.45
CA VAL A 5 16.81 -1.47 -11.67
C VAL A 5 16.28 -0.15 -11.11
N PRO A 6 15.03 0.25 -11.42
CA PRO A 6 14.51 1.49 -10.89
C PRO A 6 14.55 1.44 -9.36
N ALA A 7 14.85 2.57 -8.72
CA ALA A 7 14.87 2.60 -7.26
C ALA A 7 13.46 2.30 -6.71
N PRO A 8 13.34 1.64 -5.54
CA PRO A 8 12.05 1.51 -4.86
C PRO A 8 11.42 2.88 -4.61
N VAL A 9 10.11 2.96 -4.82
CA VAL A 9 9.28 4.13 -4.53
C VAL A 9 8.88 4.10 -3.06
N LYS A 10 8.94 5.24 -2.37
CA LYS A 10 8.46 5.39 -1.00
C LYS A 10 6.99 5.79 -1.01
N LEU A 11 6.11 4.95 -0.48
CA LEU A 11 4.71 5.29 -0.27
C LEU A 11 4.46 5.73 1.16
N ARG A 12 3.61 6.73 1.34
CA ARG A 12 3.09 7.14 2.65
C ARG A 12 1.75 6.46 2.87
N PHE A 13 1.77 5.43 3.70
CA PHE A 13 0.61 4.61 4.01
C PHE A 13 0.10 4.90 5.43
N LYS A 14 -1.22 4.97 5.58
CA LYS A 14 -1.89 4.88 6.89
C LYS A 14 -3.30 4.35 6.75
N PHE A 15 -3.88 3.85 7.83
CA PHE A 15 -5.33 3.71 7.93
C PHE A 15 -5.98 5.07 8.25
N ALA A 16 -7.25 5.24 7.88
CA ALA A 16 -7.98 6.48 8.17
C ALA A 16 -8.07 6.80 9.68
N SER A 17 -7.99 5.78 10.54
CA SER A 17 -7.98 5.91 12.00
C SER A 17 -6.61 6.24 12.59
N GLU A 18 -5.54 6.23 11.78
CA GLU A 18 -4.18 6.50 12.25
C GLU A 18 -3.80 7.98 12.03
N ASP A 19 -3.13 8.55 13.03
CA ASP A 19 -2.67 9.95 12.98
C ASP A 19 -1.41 10.12 12.12
N ALA A 20 -0.57 9.08 12.02
CA ALA A 20 0.74 9.12 11.38
C ALA A 20 0.84 8.20 10.16
N HIS A 21 1.58 8.64 9.14
CA HIS A 21 1.95 7.82 8.00
C HIS A 21 3.18 6.96 8.32
N VAL A 22 3.13 5.72 7.85
CA VAL A 22 4.30 4.84 7.72
C VAL A 22 4.83 4.97 6.31
N VAL A 23 6.16 5.03 6.17
CA VAL A 23 6.82 5.02 4.87
C VAL A 23 7.10 3.58 4.47
N VAL A 24 6.52 3.15 3.35
CA VAL A 24 6.63 1.78 2.83
C VAL A 24 7.42 1.81 1.51
N PRO A 25 8.59 1.14 1.43
CA PRO A 25 9.30 1.00 0.17
C PRO A 25 8.61 -0.04 -0.73
N VAL A 26 8.25 0.36 -1.94
CA VAL A 26 7.60 -0.48 -2.94
C VAL A 26 8.55 -0.71 -4.11
N PRO A 27 8.85 -1.97 -4.46
CA PRO A 27 9.70 -2.27 -5.60
C PRO A 27 9.01 -1.86 -6.91
N PRO A 28 9.78 -1.45 -7.95
CA PRO A 28 9.21 -1.18 -9.25
C PRO A 28 8.70 -2.47 -9.92
N PRO A 29 7.57 -2.42 -10.64
CA PRO A 29 6.68 -1.28 -10.78
C PRO A 29 5.82 -1.07 -9.52
N ALA A 30 5.72 0.17 -9.03
CA ALA A 30 4.97 0.50 -7.81
C ALA A 30 3.45 0.56 -8.05
N THR A 31 2.87 -0.54 -8.54
CA THR A 31 1.43 -0.69 -8.78
C THR A 31 0.65 -0.87 -7.48
N PRO A 32 -0.69 -0.67 -7.46
CA PRO A 32 -1.51 -0.95 -6.29
C PRO A 32 -1.30 -2.35 -5.70
N ALA A 33 -1.23 -3.39 -6.55
CA ALA A 33 -1.01 -4.76 -6.09
C ALA A 33 0.35 -4.94 -5.37
N ASN A 34 1.42 -4.39 -5.95
CA ASN A 34 2.75 -4.44 -5.34
C ASN A 34 2.84 -3.60 -4.07
N ALA A 35 2.14 -2.47 -4.03
CA ALA A 35 2.02 -1.63 -2.84
C ALA A 35 1.28 -2.35 -1.70
N ILE A 36 0.18 -3.06 -1.98
CA ILE A 36 -0.54 -3.88 -0.98
C ILE A 36 0.39 -4.95 -0.41
N ALA A 37 1.10 -5.69 -1.27
CA ALA A 37 2.04 -6.71 -0.83
C ALA A 37 3.18 -6.12 0.04
N ALA A 38 3.71 -4.95 -0.34
CA ALA A 38 4.73 -4.24 0.43
C ALA A 38 4.19 -3.76 1.78
N VAL A 39 2.96 -3.23 1.83
CA VAL A 39 2.29 -2.82 3.08
C VAL A 39 2.09 -4.02 3.99
N LEU A 40 1.54 -5.13 3.49
CA LEU A 40 1.33 -6.36 4.29
C LEU A 40 2.66 -6.92 4.84
N SER A 41 3.75 -6.77 4.10
CA SER A 41 5.10 -7.15 4.53
C SER A 41 5.66 -6.20 5.59
N ALA A 42 5.38 -4.90 5.47
CA ALA A 42 5.83 -3.87 6.43
C ALA A 42 4.97 -3.82 7.70
N ARG A 43 3.71 -4.24 7.63
CA ARG A 43 2.68 -4.16 8.67
C ARG A 43 2.24 -5.57 9.09
N ALA A 44 3.11 -6.25 9.85
CA ALA A 44 2.80 -7.57 10.38
C ALA A 44 1.54 -7.57 11.28
N ASP A 45 1.26 -6.45 11.95
CA ASP A 45 0.04 -6.21 12.71
C ASP A 45 -1.22 -6.34 11.83
N VAL A 46 -1.20 -5.78 10.62
CA VAL A 46 -2.32 -5.87 9.67
C VAL A 46 -2.51 -7.31 9.19
N THR A 47 -1.41 -7.98 8.87
CA THR A 47 -1.45 -9.39 8.44
C THR A 47 -2.02 -10.29 9.55
N THR A 48 -1.60 -10.09 10.80
CA THR A 48 -2.15 -10.82 11.96
C THR A 48 -3.62 -10.49 12.17
N MET A 49 -3.99 -9.21 12.10
CA MET A 49 -5.37 -8.76 12.25
C MET A 49 -6.30 -9.37 11.19
N LEU A 50 -5.90 -9.42 9.92
CA LEU A 50 -6.65 -10.06 8.83
C LEU A 50 -6.79 -11.58 9.05
N ARG A 51 -5.79 -12.23 9.64
CA ARG A 51 -5.82 -13.66 9.89
C ARG A 51 -6.65 -14.05 11.11
N GLU A 52 -6.54 -13.29 12.20
CA GLU A 52 -7.07 -13.66 13.52
C GLU A 52 -8.36 -12.96 13.87
N THR A 53 -8.48 -11.67 13.55
CA THR A 53 -9.62 -10.83 13.97
C THR A 53 -10.66 -10.68 12.87
N TYR A 54 -10.22 -10.53 11.62
CA TYR A 54 -11.10 -10.30 10.48
C TYR A 54 -10.86 -11.32 9.34
N PRO A 55 -11.05 -12.63 9.63
CA PRO A 55 -10.85 -13.66 8.61
C PRO A 55 -11.82 -13.45 7.44
N GLY A 56 -11.26 -13.34 6.24
CA GLY A 56 -12.03 -13.15 5.01
C GLY A 56 -12.08 -11.71 4.50
N LEU A 57 -11.58 -10.73 5.27
CA LEU A 57 -11.34 -9.39 4.74
C LEU A 57 -10.02 -9.33 3.96
N ALA A 58 -9.91 -8.37 3.06
CA ALA A 58 -8.71 -8.02 2.33
C ALA A 58 -8.29 -6.57 2.61
N LEU A 59 -7.00 -6.28 2.42
CA LEU A 59 -6.50 -4.90 2.42
C LEU A 59 -6.64 -4.32 1.01
N GLU A 60 -7.35 -3.20 0.89
CA GLU A 60 -7.36 -2.36 -0.30
C GLU A 60 -6.67 -1.01 -0.02
N LEU A 61 -6.15 -0.40 -1.09
CA LEU A 61 -5.58 0.95 -1.06
C LEU A 61 -6.55 1.94 -1.70
N CYS A 62 -6.79 3.05 -1.01
CA CYS A 62 -7.65 4.14 -1.43
C CYS A 62 -6.86 5.42 -1.67
N ASP A 63 -7.33 6.21 -2.62
CA ASP A 63 -6.89 7.57 -2.82
C ASP A 63 -7.37 8.44 -1.65
N PRO A 64 -6.47 9.12 -0.91
CA PRO A 64 -6.85 9.96 0.22
C PRO A 64 -7.76 11.13 -0.17
N ALA A 65 -7.68 11.62 -1.41
CA ALA A 65 -8.49 12.74 -1.88
C ALA A 65 -9.94 12.34 -2.17
N THR A 66 -10.15 11.14 -2.70
CA THR A 66 -11.49 10.66 -3.09
C THR A 66 -12.11 9.66 -2.11
N GLY A 67 -11.28 9.06 -1.25
CA GLY A 67 -11.68 7.97 -0.35
C GLY A 67 -12.06 6.68 -1.08
N ARG A 68 -11.78 6.59 -2.39
CA ARG A 68 -12.16 5.44 -3.22
C ARG A 68 -10.98 4.50 -3.44
N PRO A 69 -11.21 3.19 -3.54
CA PRO A 69 -10.17 2.23 -3.89
C PRO A 69 -9.51 2.57 -5.23
N PHE A 70 -8.20 2.38 -5.30
CA PHE A 70 -7.46 2.47 -6.56
C PHE A 70 -7.88 1.34 -7.49
N PRO A 71 -8.33 1.64 -8.73
CA PRO A 71 -8.58 0.62 -9.73
C PRO A 71 -7.34 -0.26 -9.98
N ALA A 72 -7.53 -1.52 -10.35
CA ALA A 72 -6.42 -2.42 -10.68
C ALA A 72 -5.53 -1.89 -11.83
N GLU A 73 -6.11 -1.10 -12.73
CA GLU A 73 -5.42 -0.47 -13.87
C GLU A 73 -4.75 0.87 -13.52
N THR A 74 -4.74 1.26 -12.24
CA THR A 74 -4.07 2.49 -11.81
C THR A 74 -2.58 2.40 -12.18
N PRO A 75 -2.01 3.45 -12.81
CA PRO A 75 -0.59 3.49 -13.10
C PRO A 75 0.25 3.36 -11.81
N ALA A 76 1.53 3.06 -11.97
CA ALA A 76 2.44 2.99 -10.84
C ALA A 76 2.45 4.33 -10.07
N PHE A 77 2.46 4.23 -8.75
CA PHE A 77 2.51 5.38 -7.87
C PHE A 77 3.83 6.16 -8.04
N ALA A 78 3.74 7.47 -7.86
CA ALA A 78 4.90 8.35 -7.78
C ALA A 78 5.63 8.18 -6.43
N ASP A 79 6.87 8.64 -6.37
CA ASP A 79 7.61 8.73 -5.11
C ASP A 79 6.92 9.67 -4.12
N ASP A 80 6.92 9.27 -2.85
CA ASP A 80 6.22 9.93 -1.74
C ASP A 80 4.68 10.03 -1.90
N ALA A 81 4.07 9.26 -2.80
CA ALA A 81 2.62 9.24 -2.95
C ALA A 81 1.91 8.78 -1.66
N GLU A 82 0.82 9.47 -1.32
CA GLU A 82 0.00 9.20 -0.13
C GLU A 82 -1.16 8.27 -0.50
N VAL A 83 -1.35 7.22 0.31
CA VAL A 83 -2.40 6.22 0.13
C VAL A 83 -3.00 5.85 1.48
N HIS A 84 -4.30 5.58 1.50
CA HIS A 84 -4.99 5.11 2.70
C HIS A 84 -5.34 3.62 2.59
N GLY A 85 -5.13 2.87 3.68
CA GLY A 85 -5.59 1.49 3.78
C GLY A 85 -7.05 1.41 4.21
N VAL A 86 -7.80 0.49 3.60
CA VAL A 86 -9.13 0.08 4.06
C VAL A 86 -9.21 -1.46 4.09
N LEU A 87 -9.98 -1.99 5.03
CA LEU A 87 -10.28 -3.43 5.09
C LEU A 87 -11.66 -3.65 4.49
N THR A 88 -11.76 -4.56 3.53
CA THR A 88 -13.00 -4.86 2.77
C THR A 88 -13.36 -6.33 2.83
#